data_AF-A0A0Q4UUT8-F1
#
_entry.id   AF-A0A0Q4UUT8-F1
#
_cell.length_a   1.000
_cell.length_b   1.000
_cell.length_c   1.000
_cell.angle_alpha   90.00
_cell.angle_beta   90.00
_cell.angle_gamma   90.00
#
_symmetry.space_group_name_H-M   'P 1'
#
loop_
_entity.id
_entity.type
_entity.pdbx_description
1 polymer ?
#
loop_
_entity_poly.entity_id
_entity_poly.type
_entity_poly.pdbx_seq_one_letter_code
_entity_poly.pdbx_strand_id
1 'polypeptide(L)'
;MGYHDARIEAVSSASAWAFAGALAPKHVRRTYGRAAVAAAIENGLMPEELSEVLAGRRVVEAFPVDGGESVSDYAHRAVAEMMVAYLSYAPA
;
A
#
# COMPACT_ATOMS: atom_id res chain seq x y z
N MET A 1 32.00 13.26 -18.77
CA MET A 1 31.24 12.31 -17.93
C MET A 1 30.80 13.02 -16.65
N GLY A 2 29.53 13.44 -16.57
CA GLY A 2 28.94 13.98 -15.35
C GLY A 2 28.00 12.95 -14.77
N TYR A 3 28.27 12.51 -13.54
CA TYR A 3 27.42 11.59 -12.80
C TYR A 3 26.27 12.41 -12.21
N HIS A 4 25.06 12.26 -12.75
CA HIS A 4 23.86 12.76 -12.10
C HIS A 4 23.47 11.77 -11.02
N ASP A 5 23.71 12.18 -9.78
CA ASP A 5 23.24 11.56 -8.55
C ASP A 5 21.70 11.67 -8.54
N ALA A 6 21.02 10.61 -8.99
CA ALA A 6 19.56 10.49 -8.91
C ALA A 6 19.19 10.15 -7.46
N ARG A 7 19.43 11.10 -6.55
CA ARG A 7 18.94 11.06 -5.18
C ARG A 7 17.42 11.17 -5.25
N ILE A 8 16.78 10.03 -5.03
CA ILE A 8 15.34 9.83 -4.93
C ILE A 8 14.66 11.02 -4.22
N GLU A 9 13.99 11.89 -4.98
CA GLU A 9 13.04 12.90 -4.50
C GLU A 9 11.59 12.36 -4.49
N ALA A 10 11.40 11.04 -4.31
CA ALA A 10 10.06 10.45 -4.27
C ALA A 10 9.30 10.69 -2.94
N VAL A 11 9.99 11.16 -1.89
CA VAL A 11 9.43 11.22 -0.53
C VAL A 11 8.57 12.48 -0.28
N SER A 12 8.66 13.50 -1.12
CA SER A 12 7.97 14.78 -0.88
C SER A 12 6.55 14.87 -1.47
N SER A 13 6.22 14.08 -2.50
CA SER A 13 4.87 14.11 -3.09
C SER A 13 3.94 13.08 -2.43
N ALA A 14 4.46 11.95 -1.96
CA ALA A 14 3.63 10.93 -1.30
C ALA A 14 2.97 11.44 0.01
N SER A 15 3.61 12.38 0.70
CA SER A 15 3.14 12.87 2.01
C SER A 15 1.89 13.75 1.91
N ALA A 16 1.74 14.55 0.85
CA ALA A 16 0.59 15.45 0.70
C ALA A 16 -0.71 14.71 0.32
N TRP A 17 -0.61 13.60 -0.43
CA TRP A 17 -1.76 12.84 -0.94
C TRP A 17 -2.18 11.73 0.02
N ALA A 18 -1.26 11.21 0.85
CA ALA A 18 -1.58 10.29 1.94
C ALA A 18 -2.58 10.89 2.97
N PHE A 19 -2.56 12.22 3.17
CA PHE A 19 -3.55 12.92 4.00
C PHE A 19 -4.95 12.94 3.38
N ALA A 20 -5.07 12.92 2.04
CA ALA A 20 -6.37 12.91 1.37
C ALA A 20 -7.09 11.57 1.57
N GLY A 21 -6.36 10.44 1.55
CA GLY A 21 -6.90 9.11 1.86
C GLY A 21 -7.38 8.96 3.31
N ALA A 22 -6.77 9.70 4.25
CA ALA A 22 -7.17 9.69 5.67
C ALA A 22 -8.58 10.29 5.92
N LEU A 23 -9.06 11.14 5.02
CA LEU A 23 -10.38 11.79 5.10
C LEU A 23 -11.50 10.97 4.43
N ALA A 24 -11.18 9.84 3.80
CA ALA A 24 -12.19 9.00 3.16
C ALA A 24 -13.20 8.45 4.20
N PRO A 25 -14.51 8.46 3.90
CA PRO A 25 -15.52 7.92 4.80
C PRO A 25 -15.22 6.47 5.21
N LYS A 26 -15.60 6.08 6.44
CA LYS A 26 -15.33 4.72 6.99
C LYS A 26 -15.77 3.57 6.07
N HIS A 27 -16.86 3.76 5.32
CA HIS A 27 -17.36 2.76 4.37
C HIS A 27 -16.43 2.60 3.17
N VAL A 28 -15.92 3.70 2.61
CA VAL A 28 -14.93 3.71 1.52
C VAL A 28 -13.68 2.99 1.99
N ARG A 29 -13.13 3.36 3.15
CA ARG A 29 -11.94 2.71 3.73
C ARG A 29 -12.12 1.19 3.90
N ARG A 30 -13.34 0.72 4.21
CA ARG A 30 -13.65 -0.70 4.32
C ARG A 30 -13.69 -1.41 2.97
N THR A 31 -14.26 -0.78 1.94
CA THR A 31 -14.31 -1.33 0.57
C THR A 31 -12.91 -1.49 -0.01
N TYR A 32 -12.09 -0.45 0.09
CA TYR A 32 -10.70 -0.46 -0.37
C TYR A 32 -9.89 -1.53 0.35
N GLY A 33 -9.95 -1.54 1.70
CA GLY A 33 -9.27 -2.56 2.50
C GLY A 33 -9.69 -3.98 2.14
N ARG A 34 -10.98 -4.24 1.92
CA ARG A 34 -11.45 -5.57 1.50
C ARG A 34 -10.96 -5.97 0.12
N ALA A 35 -10.97 -5.05 -0.84
CA ALA A 35 -10.51 -5.31 -2.20
C ALA A 35 -9.01 -5.65 -2.22
N ALA A 36 -8.19 -4.90 -1.47
CA ALA A 36 -6.76 -5.19 -1.38
C ALA A 36 -6.45 -6.51 -0.66
N VAL A 37 -7.17 -6.86 0.41
CA VAL A 37 -6.99 -8.18 1.06
C VAL A 37 -7.37 -9.32 0.12
N ALA A 38 -8.51 -9.20 -0.59
CA ALA A 38 -8.92 -10.22 -1.55
C ALA A 38 -7.89 -10.39 -2.67
N ALA A 39 -7.43 -9.29 -3.25
CA ALA A 39 -6.39 -9.30 -4.28
C ALA A 39 -5.06 -9.87 -3.76
N ALA A 40 -4.67 -9.59 -2.52
CA ALA A 40 -3.45 -10.15 -1.93
C ALA A 40 -3.53 -11.69 -1.84
N ILE A 41 -4.64 -12.22 -1.34
CA ILE A 41 -4.90 -13.66 -1.24
C ILE A 41 -4.93 -14.30 -2.63
N GLU A 42 -5.58 -13.66 -3.60
CA GLU A 42 -5.58 -14.11 -5.01
C GLU A 42 -4.17 -14.14 -5.62
N ASN A 43 -3.26 -13.27 -5.16
CA ASN A 43 -1.86 -13.23 -5.57
C ASN A 43 -0.94 -14.14 -4.72
N GLY A 44 -1.52 -14.95 -3.82
CA GLY A 44 -0.78 -15.98 -3.08
C GLY A 44 -0.20 -15.55 -1.73
N LEU A 45 -0.51 -14.33 -1.25
CA LEU A 45 -0.16 -13.93 0.13
C LEU A 45 -1.03 -14.69 1.14
N MET A 46 -0.38 -15.35 2.10
CA MET A 46 -1.07 -16.03 3.19
C MET A 46 -1.60 -15.00 4.22
N PRO A 47 -2.73 -15.30 4.89
CA PRO A 47 -3.28 -14.42 5.93
C PRO A 47 -2.28 -14.07 7.05
N GLU A 48 -1.38 -14.99 7.37
CA GLU A 48 -0.33 -14.81 8.38
C GLU A 48 0.72 -13.80 7.92
N GLU A 49 1.21 -13.93 6.68
CA GLU A 49 2.17 -13.00 6.07
C GLU A 49 1.59 -11.60 5.95
N LEU A 50 0.31 -11.52 5.56
CA LEU A 50 -0.47 -10.29 5.53
C LEU A 50 -0.52 -9.65 6.94
N SER A 51 -0.72 -10.45 7.99
CA SER A 51 -0.79 -9.95 9.36
C SER A 51 0.55 -9.38 9.85
N GLU A 52 1.67 -10.00 9.45
CA GLU A 52 3.01 -9.53 9.76
C GLU A 52 3.31 -8.19 9.07
N VAL A 53 3.05 -8.10 7.77
CA VAL A 53 3.26 -6.86 7.00
C VAL A 53 2.41 -5.72 7.54
N LEU A 54 1.18 -6.01 7.95
CA LEU A 54 0.27 -4.99 8.48
C LEU A 54 0.58 -4.57 9.92
N ALA A 55 1.23 -5.44 10.71
CA ALA A 55 1.58 -5.18 12.11
C ALA A 55 0.39 -4.65 12.94
N GLY A 56 -0.80 -5.24 12.75
CA GLY A 56 -2.04 -4.85 13.43
C GLY A 56 -2.75 -3.60 12.87
N ARG A 57 -2.22 -2.96 11.83
CA ARG A 57 -2.86 -1.83 11.13
C ARG A 57 -3.83 -2.34 10.06
N ARG A 58 -4.76 -1.48 9.63
CA ARG A 58 -5.58 -1.76 8.44
C ARG A 58 -4.76 -1.58 7.16
N VAL A 59 -5.14 -2.26 6.07
CA VAL A 59 -4.47 -2.09 4.78
C VAL A 59 -4.40 -0.62 4.36
N VAL A 60 -5.51 0.11 4.45
CA VAL A 60 -5.58 1.56 4.14
C VAL A 60 -4.78 2.46 5.09
N GLU A 61 -4.27 1.93 6.20
CA GLU A 61 -3.41 2.64 7.16
C GLU A 61 -1.93 2.34 6.92
N ALA A 62 -1.61 1.12 6.44
CA ALA A 62 -0.27 0.73 6.01
C ALA A 62 0.05 1.24 4.60
N PHE A 63 -0.94 1.21 3.71
CA PHE A 63 -0.90 1.60 2.30
C PHE A 63 -2.04 2.61 2.03
N PRO A 64 -1.77 3.91 2.17
CA PRO A 64 -2.80 4.93 2.01
C PRO A 64 -3.42 4.93 0.61
N VAL A 65 -4.70 5.30 0.51
CA VAL A 65 -5.41 5.47 -0.77
C VAL A 65 -5.01 6.80 -1.40
N ASP A 66 -4.70 6.80 -2.69
CA ASP A 66 -4.38 8.03 -3.41
C ASP A 66 -5.67 8.77 -3.84
N GLY A 67 -5.58 10.09 -3.94
CA GLY A 67 -6.73 10.94 -4.24
C GLY A 67 -7.36 10.62 -5.60
N GLY A 68 -8.61 10.16 -5.60
CA GLY A 68 -9.36 9.84 -6.83
C GLY A 68 -9.03 8.48 -7.46
N GLU A 69 -8.21 7.67 -6.79
CA GLU A 69 -7.89 6.31 -7.21
C GLU A 69 -9.15 5.44 -7.26
N SER A 70 -9.23 4.49 -8.21
CA SER A 70 -10.32 3.52 -8.23
C SER A 70 -10.06 2.39 -7.23
N VAL A 71 -11.11 1.65 -6.83
CA VAL A 71 -10.95 0.49 -5.93
C VAL A 71 -10.05 -0.58 -6.54
N SER A 72 -10.11 -0.76 -7.87
CA SER A 72 -9.30 -1.75 -8.59
C SER A 72 -7.83 -1.35 -8.63
N ASP A 73 -7.56 -0.09 -8.97
CA ASP A 73 -6.19 0.44 -9.05
C ASP A 73 -5.52 0.41 -7.69
N TYR A 74 -6.26 0.83 -6.64
CA TYR A 74 -5.80 0.71 -5.27
C TYR A 74 -5.46 -0.73 -4.89
N ALA A 75 -6.33 -1.69 -5.22
CA ALA A 75 -6.10 -3.08 -4.86
C ALA A 75 -4.81 -3.61 -5.51
N HIS A 76 -4.58 -3.31 -6.78
CA HIS A 76 -3.36 -3.73 -7.48
C HIS A 76 -2.10 -3.07 -6.91
N ARG A 77 -2.15 -1.74 -6.69
CA ARG A 77 -1.02 -0.99 -6.11
C ARG A 77 -0.71 -1.46 -4.69
N ALA A 78 -1.72 -1.57 -3.83
CA ALA A 78 -1.55 -2.01 -2.46
C ALA A 78 -0.95 -3.42 -2.36
N VAL A 79 -1.33 -4.34 -3.25
CA VAL A 79 -0.72 -5.69 -3.32
C VAL A 79 0.74 -5.61 -3.75
N ALA A 80 1.07 -4.80 -4.75
CA ALA A 80 2.45 -4.63 -5.19
C ALA A 80 3.33 -4.05 -4.06
N GLU A 81 2.86 -3.02 -3.37
CA GLU A 81 3.56 -2.43 -2.22
C GLU A 81 3.68 -3.41 -1.05
N MET A 82 2.64 -4.22 -0.80
CA MET A 82 2.64 -5.25 0.22
C MET A 82 3.64 -6.37 -0.07
N MET A 83 3.77 -6.80 -1.32
CA MET A 83 4.79 -7.77 -1.74
C MET A 83 6.20 -7.20 -1.55
N VAL A 84 6.42 -5.93 -1.88
CA VAL A 84 7.70 -5.26 -1.64
C VAL A 84 8.01 -5.20 -0.13
N ALA A 85 7.02 -4.86 0.69
CA ALA A 85 7.16 -4.81 2.15
C ALA A 85 7.47 -6.21 2.73
N TYR A 86 6.76 -7.24 2.27
CA TYR A 86 7.00 -8.63 2.68
C TYR A 86 8.43 -9.08 2.35
N LEU A 87 8.88 -8.89 1.10
CA LEU A 87 10.23 -9.26 0.68
C LEU A 87 11.33 -8.46 1.40
N SER A 88 11.03 -7.25 1.87
CA SER A 88 11.95 -6.43 2.66
C SER A 88 12.01 -6.87 4.13
N TYR A 89 10.98 -7.56 4.62
CA TYR A 89 10.87 -8.07 5.98
C TYR A 89 11.31 -9.52 6.11
N ALA A 90 11.19 -10.31 5.04
CA ALA A 90 11.58 -11.72 5.02
C ALA A 90 13.08 -11.87 5.36
N PRO A 91 13.44 -12.67 6.39
CA PRO A 91 14.84 -12.98 6.66
C PRO A 91 15.41 -13.76 5.46
N ALA A 92 16.55 -13.30 4.94
CA ALA A 92 17.29 -13.92 3.84
C ALA A 92 17.79 -15.33 4.17
#